data_AF-A0A914EJN6-F1
#
_entry.id   AF-A0A914EJN6-F1
#
_cell.length_a   1.000
_cell.length_b   1.000
_cell.length_c   1.000
_cell.angle_alpha   90.00
_cell.angle_beta   90.00
_cell.angle_gamma   90.00
#
_symmetry.space_group_name_H-M   'P 1'
#
loop_
_entity.id
_entity.type
_entity.pdbx_description
1 polymer ?
#
loop_
_entity_poly.entity_id
_entity_poly.type
_entity_poly.pdbx_seq_one_letter_code
_entity_poly.pdbx_strand_id
1 'polypeptide(L)' 'MHSHETEVEFESDLIFNGVCVKLKGRINKAILTGVAKLEFDAERAEQERQRMQERLRLFEARISELRNMVLQ' A
#
# COMPACT_ATOMS: atom_id res chain seq x y z
N MET A 1 38.10 0.75 9.31
CA MET A 1 36.75 0.93 9.89
C MET A 1 35.96 1.99 9.09
N HIS A 2 35.50 1.68 7.87
CA HIS A 2 34.74 2.62 7.01
C HIS A 2 33.40 2.03 6.51
N SER A 3 32.87 1.00 7.18
CA SER A 3 31.75 0.20 6.66
C SER A 3 30.38 0.89 6.64
N HIS A 4 30.19 2.03 7.33
CA HIS A 4 28.87 2.65 7.46
C HIS A 4 28.58 3.74 6.42
N GLU A 5 29.60 4.34 5.77
CA GLU A 5 29.37 5.39 4.77
C GLU A 5 28.82 4.84 3.44
N THR A 6 28.94 3.53 3.21
CA THR A 6 28.55 2.89 1.95
C THR A 6 27.14 2.33 1.96
N GLU A 7 26.52 2.12 3.12
CA GLU A 7 25.14 1.60 3.22
C GLU A 7 24.12 2.75 3.15
N VAL A 8 23.03 2.54 2.42
CA VAL A 8 21.87 3.43 2.37
C VAL A 8 20.65 2.64 2.80
N GLU A 9 19.95 3.14 3.83
CA GLU A 9 18.66 2.60 4.24
C GLU A 9 17.53 3.22 3.42
N PHE A 10 16.49 2.43 3.16
CA PHE A 10 15.30 2.89 2.45
C PHE A 10 14.03 2.26 3.01
N GLU A 11 12.93 2.99 2.87
CA GLU A 11 11.58 2.55 3.19
C GLU A 11 10.63 2.90 2.04
N SER A 12 9.70 2.01 1.72
CA SER A 12 8.66 2.25 0.72
C SER A 12 7.33 1.62 1.11
N ASP A 13 6.27 2.38 0.94
CA ASP A 13 4.90 2.03 1.27
C ASP A 13 4.22 1.39 0.05
N LEU A 14 3.91 0.08 0.10
CA LEU A 14 3.39 -0.69 -1.04
C LEU A 14 2.06 -1.39 -0.73
N ILE A 15 1.25 -1.64 -1.77
CA ILE A 15 0.19 -2.65 -1.73
C ILE A 15 0.66 -3.81 -2.62
N PHE A 16 1.00 -4.94 -2.00
CA PHE A 16 1.52 -6.12 -2.68
C PHE A 16 0.45 -7.22 -2.68
N ASN A 17 -0.07 -7.57 -3.87
CA ASN A 17 -1.17 -8.53 -4.03
C ASN A 17 -2.38 -8.25 -3.12
N GLY A 18 -2.72 -6.97 -2.95
CA GLY A 18 -3.83 -6.54 -2.09
C GLY A 18 -3.50 -6.43 -0.59
N VAL A 19 -2.25 -6.71 -0.18
CA VAL A 19 -1.80 -6.58 1.21
C VAL A 19 -0.98 -5.30 1.37
N CYS A 20 -1.35 -4.43 2.31
CA CYS A 20 -0.57 -3.24 2.65
C CYS A 20 0.70 -3.65 3.40
N VAL A 21 1.86 -3.26 2.87
CA VAL A 21 3.16 -3.60 3.43
C VAL A 21 4.14 -2.42 3.35
N LYS A 22 5.07 -2.38 4.30
CA LYS A 22 6.27 -1.54 4.27
C LYS A 22 7.46 -2.37 3.82
N LEU A 23 8.07 -2.00 2.70
CA LEU A 23 9.36 -2.55 2.28
C LEU A 23 10.46 -1.75 2.97
N LYS A 24 11.23 -2.40 3.85
CA LYS A 24 12.37 -1.78 4.53
C LYS A 24 13.64 -2.53 4.17
N GLY A 25 14.68 -1.80 3.77
CA GLY A 25 15.92 -2.43 3.38
C GLY A 25 17.11 -1.51 3.48
N ARG A 26 18.26 -2.08 3.16
CA ARG A 26 19.53 -1.38 3.01
C ARG A 26 20.25 -1.85 1.77
N ILE A 27 20.96 -0.95 1.12
CA ILE A 27 21.74 -1.22 -0.08
C ILE A 27 23.15 -0.65 0.06
N ASN A 28 24.15 -1.44 -0.32
CA ASN A 28 25.53 -0.97 -0.39
C ASN A 28 25.74 -0.19 -1.70
N LYS A 29 26.10 1.09 -1.62
CA LYS A 29 26.31 1.98 -2.76
C LYS A 29 27.48 1.58 -3.67
N ALA A 30 28.48 0.85 -3.16
CA ALA A 30 29.67 0.52 -3.95
C ALA A 30 29.44 -0.73 -4.82
N ILE A 31 28.73 -1.73 -4.29
CA ILE A 31 28.47 -3.01 -4.99
C ILE A 31 27.03 -3.15 -5.48
N LEU A 32 26.15 -2.20 -5.14
CA LEU A 32 24.73 -2.15 -5.52
C LEU A 32 23.92 -3.39 -5.13
N THR A 33 24.36 -4.09 -4.08
CA THR A 33 23.63 -5.22 -3.50
C THR A 33 23.10 -4.85 -2.12
N GLY A 34 21.95 -5.41 -1.77
CA GLY A 34 21.27 -5.11 -0.52
C GLY A 34 20.35 -6.23 -0.07
N VAL A 35 19.71 -6.01 1.06
CA VAL A 35 18.68 -6.89 1.61
C VAL A 35 17.50 -6.05 2.05
N ALA A 36 16.30 -6.58 1.89
CA ALA A 36 15.08 -5.94 2.32
C ALA A 36 14.09 -6.97 2.87
N LYS A 37 13.18 -6.50 3.72
CA LYS A 37 12.07 -7.26 4.27
C LYS A 37 10.76 -6.52 4.05
N LEU A 38 9.69 -7.30 3.97
CA LEU A 38 8.32 -6.78 3.97
C LEU A 38 7.75 -6.88 5.39
N GLU A 39 7.17 -5.80 5.85
CA GLU A 39 6.45 -5.72 7.12
C GLU A 39 4.99 -5.40 6.85
N PHE A 40 4.05 -6.10 7.49
CA PHE A 40 2.63 -5.80 7.34
C PHE A 40 2.30 -4.41 7.91
N ASP A 41 1.57 -3.62 7.15
CA ASP A 41 1.13 -2.28 7.56
C ASP A 41 -0.37 -2.33 7.94
N ALA A 42 -0.63 -2.59 9.22
CA ALA A 42 -1.98 -2.72 9.75
C ALA A 42 -2.75 -1.40 9.72
N GLU A 43 -2.07 -0.28 9.96
CA GLU A 43 -2.69 1.05 9.96
C GLU A 43 -3.16 1.40 8.55
N ARG A 44 -2.29 1.24 7.55
CA ARG A 44 -2.65 1.50 6.16
C ARG A 44 -3.70 0.52 5.64
N ALA A 45 -3.63 -0.75 6.03
CA ALA A 45 -4.66 -1.73 5.68
C ALA A 45 -6.05 -1.31 6.18
N GLU A 46 -6.12 -0.76 7.40
CA GLU A 46 -7.37 -0.23 7.97
C GLU A 46 -7.88 1.00 7.22
N GLN A 47 -6.98 1.94 6.87
CA GLN A 47 -7.34 3.11 6.08
C GLN A 47 -7.87 2.72 4.69
N GLU A 48 -7.23 1.79 4.00
CA GLU A 48 -7.68 1.28 2.70
C GLU A 48 -9.04 0.55 2.82
N ARG A 49 -9.26 -0.19 3.91
CA ARG A 49 -10.56 -0.81 4.19
C ARG A 49 -11.67 0.24 4.34
N GLN A 50 -11.42 1.32 5.07
CA GLN A 50 -12.38 2.42 5.24
C GLN A 50 -12.69 3.10 3.90
N ARG A 51 -11.66 3.44 3.12
CA ARG A 51 -11.82 4.01 1.77
C ARG A 51 -12.64 3.10 0.85
N MET A 52 -12.41 1.80 0.92
CA MET A 52 -13.18 0.82 0.14
C MET A 52 -14.65 0.80 0.55
N GLN A 53 -14.95 0.84 1.85
CA GLN A 53 -16.32 0.88 2.36
C GLN A 53 -17.06 2.15 1.92
N GLU A 54 -16.40 3.30 1.94
CA GLU A 54 -16.98 4.56 1.46
C GLU A 54 -17.30 4.50 -0.03
N ARG A 55 -16.37 3.98 -0.84
CA ARG A 55 -16.60 3.80 -2.28
C ARG A 55 -17.75 2.84 -2.58
N LEU A 56 -17.87 1.75 -1.84
CA LEU A 56 -18.98 0.81 -1.99
C LEU A 56 -20.32 1.49 -1.74
N ARG A 57 -20.46 2.28 -0.67
CA ARG A 57 -21.71 3.02 -0.38
C ARG A 57 -22.10 3.97 -1.51
N LEU A 58 -21.12 4.68 -2.08
CA LEU A 58 -21.35 5.57 -3.23
C LEU A 58 -21.85 4.80 -4.45
N PHE A 59 -21.25 3.63 -4.73
CA PHE A 59 -21.70 2.79 -5.84
C PHE A 59 -23.08 2.19 -5.61
N GLU A 60 -23.40 1.74 -4.40
CA GLU A 60 -24.72 1.22 -4.04
C GLU A 60 -25.82 2.27 -4.23
N ALA A 61 -25.58 3.50 -3.77
CA ALA A 61 -26.48 4.63 -3.99
C ALA A 61 -26.70 4.86 -5.49
N ARG A 62 -25.61 4.92 -6.27
CA ARG A 62 -25.69 5.15 -7.71
C ARG A 62 -26.43 4.03 -8.47
N ILE A 63 -26.17 2.78 -8.11
CA ILE A 63 -26.86 1.62 -8.71
C ILE A 63 -28.36 1.69 -8.40
N SER A 64 -28.73 2.07 -7.17
CA SER A 64 -30.13 2.20 -6.76
C SER A 64 -30.85 3.31 -7.53
N GLU A 65 -30.22 4.48 -7.69
CA GLU A 65 -30.74 5.56 -8.54
C GLU A 65 -30.98 5.10 -9.99
N LEU A 66 -29.98 4.45 -10.59
CA LEU A 66 -30.08 3.96 -11.97
C LEU A 66 -31.18 2.91 -12.11
N ARG A 67 -31.31 1.99 -11.15
CA ARG A 67 -32.38 0.99 -11.13
C ARG A 67 -33.75 1.65 -11.09
N ASN A 68 -33.92 2.70 -10.29
CA ASN A 68 -35.18 3.43 -10.17
C ASN A 68 -35.51 4.24 -11.43
N MET A 69 -34.51 4.73 -12.17
CA MET A 69 -34.71 5.42 -13.45
C MET A 69 -35.12 4.48 -14.59
N VAL A 70 -34.68 3.21 -14.57
CA VAL A 70 -34.97 2.23 -15.63
C VAL A 70 -36.33 1.51 -15.42
N LEU A 71 -36.84 1.51 -14.18
CA LEU A 71 -38.12 0.88 -13.81
C LEU A 71 -39.32 1.86 -13.84
N GLN A 72 -39.12 3.09 -14.32
CA GLN A 72 -40.17 4.05 -14.66
C GLN A 72 -40.41 4.05 -16.18
#